data_AF-A0A928NCJ2-F1
#
_entry.id   AF-A0A928NCJ2-F1
#
_cell.length_a   1.000
_cell.length_b   1.000
_cell.length_c   1.000
_cell.angle_alpha   90.00
_cell.angle_beta   90.00
_cell.angle_gamma   90.00
#
_symmetry.space_group_name_H-M   'P 1'
#
loop_
_entity.id
_entity.type
_entity.pdbx_description
1 polymer ?
#
loop_
_entity_poly.entity_id
_entity_poly.type
_entity_poly.pdbx_seq_one_letter_code
_entity_poly.pdbx_strand_id
1 'polypeptide(L)'
;MKKTYVTSMPNHIGAFLKASKCFSKLGINITRVSYNKAVDSHTLFIDCEGTGEQLQKADFELEKIGYLQNNSNKTCIILIEFCLPDIPGSVTNILELINQFNFNISYISSQENGTNYQYFKMGLYVEEENDITAFLKEAEKICKVRMINYNTSEKVYDNSIFYHTYVMGLSQTVGLPENVSQELLVHVNLAMQTLDEQGLSPYRTFDSISKFAELLGASKGKSFIPRISTHQITDHTEIILIEPPCGSNTIIIKSNGKFLFTDSGYACYKEEMLAIFKRLVPDFDKIEKNILITHADVDHCGLLSVFDKVITSKKTAQCLNNEYKGNNGYREENPLHKPYINICKLLTSYETVNPDKVIPMWNDIKSPKAPLTQIGFFDFEELHFEVYEGQGGHLPGEIVLIDYNNHLAITGDIYINTHGLTKEQAEYNQYAPILMTSVDTDPQLCLEERRAIMERLGVGHWQIFGAHGFKKEYSVTL
;
A
#
# COMPACT_ATOMS: atom_id res chain seq x y z
N MET A 1 33.55 -33.00 4.89
CA MET A 1 32.35 -32.96 5.77
C MET A 1 31.85 -31.53 5.81
N LYS A 2 30.53 -31.33 5.80
CA LYS A 2 29.93 -29.98 5.88
C LYS A 2 29.39 -29.75 7.29
N LYS A 3 29.66 -28.58 7.85
CA LYS A 3 29.18 -28.19 9.19
C LYS A 3 28.77 -26.73 9.20
N THR A 4 27.60 -26.45 9.75
CA THR A 4 27.08 -25.10 9.96
C THR A 4 27.43 -24.63 11.37
N TYR A 5 28.09 -23.49 11.44
CA TYR A 5 28.38 -22.78 12.68
C TYR A 5 27.35 -21.67 12.87
N VAL A 6 26.67 -21.68 14.01
CA VAL A 6 25.80 -20.59 14.46
C VAL A 6 26.56 -19.84 15.53
N THR A 7 26.96 -18.61 15.25
CA THR A 7 27.86 -17.85 16.12
C THR A 7 27.23 -16.56 16.61
N SER A 8 27.47 -16.20 17.87
CA SER A 8 27.13 -14.88 18.39
C SER A 8 28.32 -13.93 18.20
N MET A 9 28.28 -13.07 17.17
CA MET A 9 29.32 -12.12 16.83
C MET A 9 29.27 -10.89 17.75
N PRO A 10 30.37 -10.55 18.46
CA PRO A 10 30.43 -9.32 19.23
C PRO A 10 30.43 -8.11 18.29
N ASN A 11 29.62 -7.10 18.58
CA ASN A 11 29.42 -5.89 17.76
C ASN A 11 30.66 -4.95 17.80
N HIS A 12 31.75 -5.35 17.15
CA HIS A 12 33.00 -4.58 17.00
C HIS A 12 33.61 -4.75 15.60
N ILE A 13 34.40 -3.78 15.17
CA ILE A 13 35.04 -3.75 13.84
C ILE A 13 35.95 -4.97 13.67
N GLY A 14 35.77 -5.70 12.56
CA GLY A 14 36.61 -6.85 12.20
C GLY A 14 36.24 -8.19 12.84
N ALA A 15 35.06 -8.33 13.44
CA ALA A 15 34.61 -9.57 14.07
C ALA A 15 34.59 -10.77 13.09
N PHE A 16 33.99 -10.61 11.90
CA PHE A 16 33.94 -11.69 10.90
C PHE A 16 35.34 -12.07 10.36
N LEU A 17 36.25 -11.09 10.27
CA LEU A 17 37.62 -11.33 9.85
C LEU A 17 38.37 -12.26 10.81
N LYS A 18 38.07 -12.21 12.11
CA LYS A 18 38.65 -13.13 13.11
C LYS A 18 38.17 -14.57 12.88
N ALA A 19 36.87 -14.77 12.68
CA ALA A 19 36.31 -16.08 12.36
C ALA A 19 36.88 -16.63 11.03
N SER A 20 36.95 -15.80 9.99
CA SER A 20 37.51 -16.18 8.68
C SER A 20 38.99 -16.59 8.78
N LYS A 21 39.81 -15.88 9.56
CA LYS A 21 41.21 -16.25 9.82
C LYS A 21 41.35 -17.57 10.59
N CYS A 22 40.42 -17.88 11.47
CA CYS A 22 40.39 -19.16 12.20
C CYS A 22 40.21 -20.33 11.22
N PHE A 23 39.17 -20.27 10.37
CA PHE A 23 38.91 -21.31 9.37
C PHE A 23 40.04 -21.46 8.36
N SER A 24 40.59 -20.34 7.87
CA SER A 24 41.68 -20.34 6.90
C SER A 24 42.95 -20.99 7.45
N LYS A 25 43.33 -20.74 8.71
CA LYS A 25 44.50 -21.37 9.36
C LYS A 25 44.36 -22.89 9.49
N LEU A 26 43.12 -23.39 9.61
CA LEU A 26 42.82 -24.81 9.73
C LEU A 26 42.61 -25.49 8.38
N GLY A 27 42.72 -24.76 7.27
CA GLY A 27 42.49 -25.29 5.92
C GLY A 27 41.03 -25.64 5.66
N ILE A 28 40.09 -24.94 6.32
CA ILE A 28 38.64 -25.13 6.19
C ILE A 28 38.09 -24.10 5.22
N ASN A 29 37.32 -24.57 4.23
CA ASN A 29 36.69 -23.68 3.27
C ASN A 29 35.35 -23.17 3.81
N ILE A 30 35.08 -21.87 3.63
CA ILE A 30 33.76 -21.31 3.92
C ILE A 30 32.93 -21.40 2.63
N THR A 31 31.87 -22.19 2.67
CA THR A 31 30.99 -22.45 1.52
C THR A 31 29.79 -21.51 1.47
N ARG A 32 29.37 -20.97 2.62
CA ARG A 32 28.32 -19.96 2.72
C ARG A 32 28.48 -19.13 3.99
N VAL A 33 28.12 -17.85 3.92
CA VAL A 33 28.03 -16.94 5.07
C VAL A 33 26.72 -16.17 4.98
N SER A 34 26.02 -16.03 6.09
CA SER A 34 24.80 -15.23 6.18
C SER A 34 24.80 -14.41 7.48
N TYR A 35 24.71 -13.09 7.32
CA TYR A 35 24.61 -12.10 8.40
C TYR A 35 23.56 -11.07 8.03
N ASN A 36 22.60 -10.84 8.92
CA ASN A 36 21.61 -9.79 8.71
C ASN A 36 21.36 -9.03 10.02
N LYS A 37 21.99 -7.86 10.12
CA LYS A 37 21.90 -6.99 11.30
C LYS A 37 20.47 -6.52 11.62
N ALA A 38 19.58 -6.52 10.63
CA ALA A 38 18.17 -6.14 10.81
C ALA A 38 17.33 -7.28 11.43
N VAL A 39 17.82 -8.53 11.39
CA VAL A 39 17.15 -9.72 11.93
C VAL A 39 17.71 -10.06 13.31
N ASP A 40 19.03 -10.08 13.44
CA ASP A 40 19.73 -10.16 14.72
C ASP A 40 21.11 -9.50 14.56
N SER A 41 21.37 -8.49 15.39
CA SER A 41 22.64 -7.75 15.36
C SER A 41 23.83 -8.54 15.89
N HIS A 42 23.59 -9.73 16.46
CA HIS A 42 24.61 -10.56 17.08
C HIS A 42 24.71 -11.96 16.48
N THR A 43 23.85 -12.43 15.56
CA THR A 43 23.92 -13.82 15.07
C THR A 43 24.43 -13.94 13.63
N LEU A 44 25.43 -14.79 13.43
CA LEU A 44 26.09 -15.07 12.16
C LEU A 44 26.11 -16.57 11.86
N PHE A 45 25.66 -16.94 10.66
CA PHE A 45 25.70 -18.32 10.15
C PHE A 45 26.86 -18.51 9.18
N ILE A 46 27.68 -19.53 9.40
CA ILE A 46 28.83 -19.87 8.55
C ILE A 46 28.79 -21.37 8.23
N ASP A 47 28.62 -21.70 6.95
CA ASP A 47 28.74 -23.08 6.49
C ASP A 47 30.17 -23.36 6.03
N CYS A 48 30.79 -24.35 6.65
CA CYS A 48 32.17 -24.71 6.44
C CYS A 48 32.31 -26.14 5.90
N GLU A 49 33.34 -26.34 5.09
CA GLU A 49 33.72 -27.65 4.56
C GLU A 49 35.18 -27.96 4.90
N GLY A 50 35.39 -29.11 5.54
CA GLY A 50 36.70 -29.62 5.96
C GLY A 50 36.65 -31.09 6.41
N THR A 51 37.77 -31.62 6.87
CA THR A 51 37.85 -32.93 7.51
C THR A 51 37.29 -32.87 8.94
N GLY A 52 36.88 -34.02 9.49
CA GLY A 52 36.33 -34.08 10.86
C GLY A 52 37.29 -33.52 11.93
N GLU A 53 38.60 -33.79 11.77
CA GLU A 53 39.64 -33.27 12.68
C GLU A 53 39.81 -31.74 12.56
N GLN A 54 39.71 -31.19 11.35
CA GLN A 54 39.76 -29.74 11.14
C GLN A 54 38.57 -29.04 11.79
N LEU A 55 37.36 -29.59 11.61
CA LEU A 55 36.12 -29.02 12.16
C LEU A 55 36.10 -29.08 13.69
N GLN A 56 36.60 -30.16 14.32
CA GLN A 56 36.73 -30.23 15.78
C GLN A 56 37.72 -29.20 16.34
N LYS A 57 38.86 -28.98 15.65
CA LYS A 57 39.80 -27.93 16.04
C LYS A 57 39.19 -26.53 15.87
N ALA A 58 38.33 -26.34 14.87
CA ALA A 58 37.61 -25.08 14.66
C ALA A 58 36.57 -24.81 15.75
N ASP A 59 35.86 -25.84 16.25
CA ASP A 59 34.94 -25.71 17.38
C ASP A 59 35.66 -25.12 18.61
N PHE A 60 36.80 -25.71 18.97
CA PHE A 60 37.59 -25.30 20.13
C PHE A 60 38.14 -23.88 20.01
N GLU A 61 38.63 -23.49 18.82
CA GLU A 61 39.17 -22.16 18.60
C GLU A 61 38.08 -21.08 18.50
N LEU A 62 36.87 -21.41 18.02
CA LEU A 62 35.72 -20.51 18.00
C LEU A 62 35.08 -20.34 19.39
N GLU A 63 35.07 -21.39 20.22
CA GLU A 63 34.67 -21.31 21.63
C GLU A 63 35.63 -20.41 22.43
N LYS A 64 36.95 -20.56 22.26
CA LYS A 64 37.95 -19.72 22.95
C LYS A 64 37.79 -18.23 22.70
N ILE A 65 37.35 -17.84 21.51
CA ILE A 65 37.13 -16.43 21.16
C ILE A 65 35.70 -15.95 21.48
N GLY A 66 34.88 -16.82 22.11
CA GLY A 66 33.54 -16.50 22.60
C GLY A 66 32.44 -16.55 21.54
N TYR A 67 32.67 -17.19 20.39
CA TYR A 67 31.75 -17.14 19.24
C TYR A 67 30.70 -18.26 19.27
N LEU A 68 30.95 -19.34 20.01
CA LEU A 68 29.99 -20.43 20.24
C LEU A 68 29.55 -20.39 21.71
N GLN A 69 28.26 -20.13 21.94
CA GLN A 69 27.65 -20.21 23.28
C GLN A 69 26.72 -21.43 23.33
N ASN A 70 26.96 -22.34 24.26
CA ASN A 70 26.07 -23.46 24.53
C ASN A 70 24.82 -22.94 25.26
N ASN A 71 23.68 -22.87 24.58
CA ASN A 71 22.36 -22.83 25.22
C ASN A 71 21.34 -23.65 24.43
N SER A 72 20.58 -24.43 25.18
CA SER A 72 19.74 -25.59 24.83
C SER A 72 18.26 -25.22 24.53
N ASN A 73 17.71 -25.87 23.49
CA ASN A 73 16.30 -26.12 23.10
C ASN A 73 16.01 -25.68 21.66
N LYS A 74 15.97 -26.66 20.73
CA LYS A 74 15.57 -26.45 19.34
C LYS A 74 14.06 -26.67 19.22
N THR A 75 13.28 -25.62 19.17
CA THR A 75 11.86 -25.68 18.77
C THR A 75 11.79 -25.62 17.23
N CYS A 76 11.16 -26.61 16.58
CA CYS A 76 10.95 -26.62 15.12
C CYS A 76 9.50 -26.21 14.81
N ILE A 77 9.27 -25.37 13.80
CA ILE A 77 7.92 -25.03 13.34
C ILE A 77 7.61 -25.82 12.07
N ILE A 78 6.50 -26.56 12.04
CA ILE A 78 6.04 -27.34 10.89
C ILE A 78 4.71 -26.79 10.40
N LEU A 79 4.57 -26.63 9.09
CA LEU A 79 3.39 -26.01 8.46
C LEU A 79 2.54 -27.06 7.76
N ILE A 80 1.27 -27.12 8.14
CA ILE A 80 0.33 -28.17 7.74
C ILE A 80 -0.97 -27.52 7.29
N GLU A 81 -1.53 -28.01 6.19
CA GLU A 81 -2.84 -27.63 5.67
C GLU A 81 -3.86 -28.73 5.95
N PHE A 82 -5.01 -28.36 6.52
CA PHE A 82 -6.15 -29.21 6.83
C PHE A 82 -7.34 -28.80 5.97
N CYS A 83 -7.81 -29.69 5.10
CA CYS A 83 -8.99 -29.46 4.27
C CYS A 83 -10.25 -29.93 5.03
N LEU A 84 -10.97 -28.98 5.63
CA LEU A 84 -12.09 -29.23 6.55
C LEU A 84 -13.42 -28.81 5.91
N PRO A 85 -14.55 -29.49 6.20
CA PRO A 85 -15.86 -29.05 5.74
C PRO A 85 -16.20 -27.65 6.28
N ASP A 86 -16.81 -26.81 5.47
CA ASP A 86 -17.24 -25.47 5.87
C ASP A 86 -18.58 -25.52 6.63
N ILE A 87 -18.53 -26.06 7.85
CA ILE A 87 -19.67 -26.16 8.77
C ILE A 87 -19.23 -25.78 10.19
N PRO A 88 -20.16 -25.34 11.06
CA PRO A 88 -19.83 -24.96 12.43
C PRO A 88 -19.08 -26.06 13.19
N GLY A 89 -17.93 -25.72 13.77
CA GLY A 89 -17.13 -26.60 14.62
C GLY A 89 -16.22 -27.60 13.88
N SER A 90 -16.10 -27.51 12.55
CA SER A 90 -15.27 -28.46 11.77
C SER A 90 -13.79 -28.49 12.17
N VAL A 91 -13.24 -27.37 12.64
CA VAL A 91 -11.84 -27.25 13.10
C VAL A 91 -11.60 -27.85 14.50
N THR A 92 -12.65 -28.05 15.31
CA THR A 92 -12.52 -28.42 16.72
C THR A 92 -11.75 -29.73 16.91
N ASN A 93 -12.05 -30.76 16.13
CA ASN A 93 -11.38 -32.06 16.24
C ASN A 93 -9.86 -31.97 15.95
N ILE A 94 -9.45 -31.06 15.06
CA ILE A 94 -8.03 -30.82 14.77
C ILE A 94 -7.37 -30.05 15.92
N LEU A 95 -8.04 -29.06 16.51
CA LEU A 95 -7.51 -28.32 17.67
C LEU A 95 -7.39 -29.22 18.91
N GLU A 96 -8.36 -30.10 19.14
CA GLU A 96 -8.29 -31.10 20.21
C GLU A 96 -7.13 -32.07 20.02
N LEU A 97 -6.89 -32.52 18.78
CA LEU A 97 -5.74 -33.36 18.45
C LEU A 97 -4.41 -32.62 18.66
N ILE A 98 -4.29 -31.37 18.21
CA ILE A 98 -3.11 -30.51 18.44
C ILE A 98 -2.82 -30.39 19.96
N ASN A 99 -3.87 -30.16 20.75
CA ASN A 99 -3.77 -30.08 22.20
C ASN A 99 -3.37 -31.41 22.86
N GLN A 100 -3.86 -32.55 22.37
CA GLN A 100 -3.45 -33.89 22.87
C GLN A 100 -1.96 -34.17 22.65
N PHE A 101 -1.41 -33.71 21.53
CA PHE A 101 0.02 -33.82 21.22
C PHE A 101 0.86 -32.71 21.88
N ASN A 102 0.23 -31.82 22.68
CA ASN A 102 0.88 -30.69 23.35
C ASN A 102 1.65 -29.77 22.38
N PHE A 103 1.15 -29.63 21.16
CA PHE A 103 1.72 -28.72 20.17
C PHE A 103 1.18 -27.31 20.37
N ASN A 104 2.06 -26.32 20.32
CA ASN A 104 1.65 -24.92 20.29
C ASN A 104 1.42 -24.46 18.85
N ILE A 105 0.36 -23.71 18.61
CA ILE A 105 0.07 -23.11 17.31
C ILE A 105 0.83 -21.79 17.20
N SER A 106 1.77 -21.70 16.25
CA SER A 106 2.54 -20.49 15.94
C SER A 106 1.83 -19.61 14.91
N TYR A 107 1.01 -20.21 14.07
CA TYR A 107 0.32 -19.57 12.95
C TYR A 107 -0.96 -20.34 12.64
N ILE A 108 -2.04 -19.64 12.31
CA ILE A 108 -3.27 -20.22 11.79
C ILE A 108 -3.89 -19.25 10.79
N SER A 109 -4.32 -19.76 9.64
CA SER A 109 -5.04 -19.02 8.61
C SER A 109 -6.07 -19.93 7.95
N SER A 110 -7.26 -19.40 7.73
CA SER A 110 -8.34 -20.01 6.96
C SER A 110 -9.28 -18.90 6.51
N GLN A 111 -9.82 -19.01 5.29
CA GLN A 111 -10.78 -18.07 4.74
C GLN A 111 -11.88 -18.83 3.99
N GLU A 112 -13.11 -18.33 4.08
CA GLU A 112 -14.23 -18.81 3.27
C GLU A 112 -13.93 -18.54 1.80
N ASN A 113 -14.06 -19.58 0.97
CA ASN A 113 -13.73 -19.53 -0.46
C ASN A 113 -14.96 -19.82 -1.34
N GLY A 114 -16.17 -19.77 -0.76
CA GLY A 114 -17.44 -20.05 -1.45
C GLY A 114 -17.63 -21.53 -1.84
N THR A 115 -16.80 -22.44 -1.31
CA THR A 115 -16.96 -23.89 -1.49
C THR A 115 -17.46 -24.56 -0.21
N ASN A 116 -17.83 -25.85 -0.28
CA ASN A 116 -18.23 -26.62 0.90
C ASN A 116 -17.06 -26.98 1.84
N TYR A 117 -15.86 -26.44 1.59
CA TYR A 117 -14.63 -26.74 2.33
C TYR A 117 -13.79 -25.49 2.56
N GLN A 118 -13.16 -25.43 3.73
CA GLN A 118 -12.14 -24.43 4.08
C GLN A 118 -10.79 -25.11 4.29
N TYR A 119 -9.73 -24.41 3.92
CA TYR A 119 -8.35 -24.89 4.06
C TYR A 119 -7.70 -24.16 5.22
N PHE A 120 -7.52 -24.87 6.34
CA PHE A 120 -6.84 -24.35 7.52
C PHE A 120 -5.34 -24.61 7.40
N LYS A 121 -4.55 -23.57 7.16
CA LYS A 121 -3.09 -23.62 7.20
C LYS A 121 -2.64 -23.30 8.63
N MET A 122 -1.91 -24.20 9.28
CA MET A 122 -1.41 -24.01 10.64
C MET A 122 0.10 -24.24 10.72
N GLY A 123 0.81 -23.39 11.45
CA GLY A 123 2.17 -23.62 11.91
C GLY A 123 2.15 -24.17 13.33
N LEU A 124 2.81 -25.30 13.56
CA LEU A 124 2.87 -25.98 14.85
C LEU A 124 4.31 -26.03 15.37
N TYR A 125 4.52 -25.62 16.61
CA TYR A 125 5.77 -25.84 17.34
C TYR A 125 5.87 -27.30 17.77
N VAL A 126 6.94 -27.95 17.35
CA VAL A 126 7.25 -29.35 17.61
C VAL A 126 8.64 -29.42 18.23
N GLU A 127 8.75 -30.04 19.40
CA GLU A 127 10.00 -30.17 20.15
C GLU A 127 10.82 -31.40 19.68
N GLU A 128 10.16 -32.48 19.25
CA GLU A 128 10.80 -33.70 18.76
C GLU A 128 10.23 -34.17 17.39
N GLU A 129 11.09 -34.51 16.42
CA GLU A 129 10.70 -34.98 15.07
C GLU A 129 9.84 -36.26 15.08
N ASN A 130 9.89 -37.07 16.13
CA ASN A 130 9.11 -38.32 16.21
C ASN A 130 7.61 -38.06 16.45
N ASP A 131 7.24 -36.92 17.02
CA ASP A 131 5.84 -36.61 17.39
C ASP A 131 5.00 -36.18 16.17
N ILE A 132 5.62 -35.60 15.14
CA ILE A 132 4.90 -35.11 13.95
C ILE A 132 4.33 -36.25 13.11
N THR A 133 5.07 -37.36 12.97
CA THR A 133 4.63 -38.49 12.13
C THR A 133 3.41 -39.17 12.75
N ALA A 134 3.39 -39.28 14.08
CA ALA A 134 2.24 -39.79 14.82
C ALA A 134 1.03 -38.83 14.72
N PHE A 135 1.27 -37.52 14.87
CA PHE A 135 0.24 -36.50 14.72
C PHE A 135 -0.41 -36.53 13.33
N LEU A 136 0.39 -36.53 12.25
CA LEU A 136 -0.12 -36.55 10.87
C LEU A 136 -1.01 -37.76 10.60
N LYS A 137 -0.62 -38.94 11.11
CA LYS A 137 -1.39 -40.17 10.95
C LYS A 137 -2.76 -40.10 11.63
N GLU A 138 -2.87 -39.43 12.78
CA GLU A 138 -4.15 -39.21 13.45
C GLU A 138 -4.96 -38.10 12.77
N ALA A 139 -4.31 -37.04 12.31
CA ALA A 139 -4.96 -35.93 11.60
C ALA A 139 -5.56 -36.36 10.25
N GLU A 140 -4.89 -37.27 9.53
CA GLU A 140 -5.38 -37.87 8.27
C GLU A 140 -6.67 -38.69 8.44
N LYS A 141 -7.00 -39.13 9.67
CA LYS A 141 -8.29 -39.78 9.96
C LYS A 141 -9.44 -38.78 10.07
N ILE A 142 -9.13 -37.52 10.37
CA ILE A 142 -10.10 -36.44 10.56
C ILE A 142 -10.38 -35.75 9.23
N CYS A 143 -9.33 -35.45 8.46
CA CYS A 143 -9.45 -34.69 7.23
C CYS A 143 -8.29 -34.96 6.26
N LYS A 144 -8.38 -34.43 5.04
CA LYS A 144 -7.24 -34.47 4.12
C LYS A 144 -6.18 -33.49 4.61
N VAL A 145 -5.01 -34.02 4.93
CA VAL A 145 -3.86 -33.27 5.43
C VAL A 145 -2.83 -33.12 4.33
N ARG A 146 -2.21 -31.95 4.25
CA ARG A 146 -1.07 -31.72 3.37
C ARG A 146 0.04 -31.01 4.15
N MET A 147 1.19 -31.66 4.26
CA MET A 147 2.42 -31.01 4.68
C MET A 147 2.83 -29.97 3.64
N ILE A 148 2.97 -28.72 4.05
CA ILE A 148 3.48 -27.67 3.17
C ILE A 148 5.00 -27.70 3.28
N ASN A 149 5.65 -28.41 2.34
CA ASN A 149 7.10 -28.38 2.22
C ASN A 149 7.54 -27.01 1.70
N TYR A 150 7.89 -26.12 2.61
CA TYR A 150 8.69 -24.95 2.26
C TYR A 150 10.09 -25.44 1.91
N ASN A 151 10.43 -25.34 0.63
CA ASN A 151 11.77 -25.65 0.14
C ASN A 151 12.76 -24.72 0.88
N THR A 152 13.59 -25.28 1.75
CA THR A 152 14.53 -24.57 2.64
C THR A 152 15.66 -23.81 1.91
N SER A 153 15.62 -23.79 0.58
CA SER A 153 16.46 -22.99 -0.30
C SER A 153 16.00 -21.54 -0.47
N GLU A 154 14.78 -21.19 -0.04
CA GLU A 154 14.30 -19.81 0.00
C GLU A 154 13.80 -19.47 1.40
N LYS A 155 14.24 -18.29 1.87
CA LYS A 155 14.01 -17.70 3.19
C LYS A 155 12.56 -17.86 3.66
N VAL A 156 12.35 -18.40 4.87
CA VAL A 156 11.08 -18.20 5.59
C VAL A 156 11.40 -17.84 7.04
N TYR A 157 11.00 -16.63 7.40
CA TYR A 157 11.06 -16.09 8.76
C TYR A 157 9.94 -16.69 9.61
N ASP A 158 10.06 -16.58 10.93
CA ASP A 158 8.92 -16.66 11.83
C ASP A 158 7.93 -15.54 11.43
N ASN A 159 6.80 -15.92 10.83
CA ASN A 159 5.83 -14.98 10.27
C ASN A 159 5.32 -14.01 11.35
N SER A 160 5.18 -14.44 12.60
CA SER A 160 4.69 -13.59 13.70
C SER A 160 5.66 -12.45 14.05
N ILE A 161 6.97 -12.72 14.03
CA ILE A 161 8.03 -11.73 14.25
C ILE A 161 8.17 -10.83 13.03
N PHE A 162 8.07 -11.37 11.81
CA PHE A 162 8.13 -10.57 10.59
C PHE A 162 7.06 -9.46 10.59
N TYR A 163 5.80 -9.77 10.89
CA TYR A 163 4.74 -8.76 10.87
C TYR A 163 4.96 -7.68 11.92
N HIS A 164 5.32 -8.08 13.13
CA HIS A 164 5.54 -7.13 14.22
C HIS A 164 6.72 -6.20 13.92
N THR A 165 7.85 -6.76 13.45
CA THR A 165 9.03 -5.96 13.06
C THR A 165 8.75 -5.08 11.84
N TYR A 166 8.01 -5.60 10.85
CA TYR A 166 7.65 -4.87 9.64
C TYR A 166 6.75 -3.67 9.95
N VAL A 167 5.66 -3.90 10.70
CA VAL A 167 4.73 -2.85 11.14
C VAL A 167 5.43 -1.84 12.02
N MET A 168 6.26 -2.27 12.98
CA MET A 168 7.06 -1.35 13.78
C MET A 168 7.96 -0.46 12.92
N GLY A 169 8.60 -1.02 11.89
CA GLY A 169 9.42 -0.27 10.95
C GLY A 169 8.60 0.77 10.18
N LEU A 170 7.45 0.39 9.64
CA LEU A 170 6.54 1.32 8.95
C LEU A 170 6.06 2.45 9.89
N SER A 171 5.61 2.08 11.10
CA SER A 171 5.11 3.02 12.08
C SER A 171 6.19 4.02 12.51
N GLN A 172 7.44 3.59 12.68
CA GLN A 172 8.56 4.49 12.97
C GLN A 172 8.88 5.41 11.81
N THR A 173 8.91 4.90 10.58
CA THR A 173 9.21 5.68 9.37
C THR A 173 8.19 6.79 9.13
N VAL A 174 6.90 6.52 9.33
CA VAL A 174 5.82 7.47 9.06
C VAL A 174 5.44 8.31 10.29
N GLY A 175 5.80 7.84 11.49
CA GLY A 175 5.43 8.45 12.77
C GLY A 175 4.00 8.12 13.21
N LEU A 176 3.56 6.87 13.01
CA LEU A 176 2.21 6.42 13.39
C LEU A 176 2.07 6.20 14.90
N PRO A 177 0.89 6.49 15.49
CA PRO A 177 0.60 6.16 16.87
C PRO A 177 0.42 4.64 17.10
N GLU A 178 0.56 4.20 18.35
CA GLU A 178 0.58 2.77 18.71
C GLU A 178 -0.74 2.05 18.40
N ASN A 179 -1.88 2.72 18.61
CA ASN A 179 -3.20 2.18 18.29
C ASN A 179 -3.37 1.88 16.78
N VAL A 180 -2.86 2.76 15.92
CA VAL A 180 -2.88 2.58 14.45
C VAL A 180 -1.94 1.45 14.03
N SER A 181 -0.85 1.22 14.77
CA SER A 181 0.09 0.13 14.50
C SER A 181 -0.57 -1.25 14.66
N GLN A 182 -1.47 -1.42 15.63
CA GLN A 182 -2.20 -2.68 15.81
C GLN A 182 -3.17 -2.96 14.65
N GLU A 183 -3.84 -1.92 14.15
CA GLU A 183 -4.73 -2.03 13.00
C GLU A 183 -3.95 -2.31 11.70
N LEU A 184 -2.79 -1.65 11.54
CA LEU A 184 -1.89 -1.87 10.41
C LEU A 184 -1.41 -3.33 10.34
N LEU A 185 -1.16 -3.95 11.50
CA LEU A 185 -0.79 -5.37 11.60
C LEU A 185 -1.85 -6.29 11.01
N VAL A 186 -3.13 -6.01 11.26
CA VAL A 186 -4.25 -6.79 10.73
C VAL A 186 -4.26 -6.73 9.21
N HIS A 187 -4.13 -5.54 8.63
CA HIS A 187 -4.18 -5.38 7.18
C HIS A 187 -2.91 -5.88 6.46
N VAL A 188 -1.75 -5.75 7.08
CA VAL A 188 -0.49 -6.34 6.58
C VAL A 188 -0.59 -7.87 6.55
N ASN A 189 -1.13 -8.49 7.60
CA ASN A 189 -1.35 -9.93 7.63
C ASN A 189 -2.36 -10.35 6.55
N LEU A 190 -3.47 -9.63 6.41
CA LEU A 190 -4.47 -9.89 5.38
C LEU A 190 -3.87 -9.76 3.96
N ALA A 191 -3.08 -8.72 3.69
CA ALA A 191 -2.40 -8.55 2.40
C ALA A 191 -1.52 -9.76 2.05
N MET A 192 -0.75 -10.27 3.02
CA MET A 192 0.09 -11.44 2.81
C MET A 192 -0.73 -12.70 2.49
N GLN A 193 -1.81 -12.93 3.24
CA GLN A 193 -2.71 -14.06 3.03
C GLN A 193 -3.31 -14.02 1.63
N THR A 194 -3.86 -12.86 1.23
CA THR A 194 -4.46 -12.65 -0.09
C THR A 194 -3.44 -12.89 -1.22
N LEU A 195 -2.18 -12.45 -1.07
CA LEU A 195 -1.15 -12.70 -2.08
C LEU A 195 -0.73 -14.17 -2.15
N ASP A 196 -0.53 -14.83 -1.01
CA ASP A 196 -0.15 -16.24 -0.93
C ASP A 196 -1.19 -17.15 -1.59
N GLU A 197 -2.47 -16.90 -1.33
CA GLU A 197 -3.57 -17.65 -1.94
C GLU A 197 -3.64 -17.51 -3.46
N GLN A 198 -3.20 -16.37 -4.00
CA GLN A 198 -3.12 -16.14 -5.44
C GLN A 198 -1.80 -16.58 -6.08
N GLY A 199 -0.88 -17.15 -5.30
CA GLY A 199 0.45 -17.52 -5.76
C GLY A 199 1.33 -16.32 -6.17
N LEU A 200 0.99 -15.12 -5.68
CA LEU A 200 1.74 -13.90 -5.92
C LEU A 200 2.83 -13.75 -4.85
N SER A 201 4.02 -13.28 -5.24
CA SER A 201 5.13 -13.10 -4.31
C SER A 201 4.88 -11.93 -3.35
N PRO A 202 4.78 -12.15 -2.03
CA PRO A 202 4.51 -11.07 -1.08
C PRO A 202 5.64 -10.04 -0.95
N TYR A 203 6.88 -10.45 -1.24
CA TYR A 203 8.07 -9.64 -1.03
C TYR A 203 8.09 -8.36 -1.86
N ARG A 204 7.70 -8.41 -3.13
CA ARG A 204 7.67 -7.22 -3.99
C ARG A 204 6.64 -6.21 -3.49
N THR A 205 5.51 -6.70 -3.01
CA THR A 205 4.43 -5.86 -2.53
C THR A 205 4.79 -5.21 -1.19
N PHE A 206 5.36 -5.95 -0.24
CA PHE A 206 5.82 -5.36 1.02
C PHE A 206 7.01 -4.41 0.85
N ASP A 207 7.93 -4.69 -0.08
CA ASP A 207 8.98 -3.72 -0.42
C ASP A 207 8.37 -2.42 -0.98
N SER A 208 7.33 -2.54 -1.83
CA SER A 208 6.61 -1.38 -2.37
C SER A 208 5.85 -0.59 -1.29
N ILE A 209 5.20 -1.26 -0.34
CA ILE A 209 4.56 -0.60 0.81
C ILE A 209 5.61 0.12 1.68
N SER A 210 6.76 -0.50 1.90
CA SER A 210 7.87 0.11 2.66
C SER A 210 8.39 1.35 1.96
N LYS A 211 8.60 1.28 0.64
CA LYS A 211 9.06 2.42 -0.16
C LYS A 211 8.02 3.54 -0.20
N PHE A 212 6.74 3.19 -0.34
CA PHE A 212 5.64 4.14 -0.22
C PHE A 212 5.67 4.86 1.14
N ALA A 213 5.79 4.12 2.25
CA ALA A 213 5.89 4.70 3.59
C ALA A 213 7.15 5.58 3.79
N GLU A 214 8.30 5.15 3.27
CA GLU A 214 9.54 5.92 3.26
C GLU A 214 9.38 7.26 2.54
N LEU A 215 8.78 7.26 1.34
CA LEU A 215 8.52 8.47 0.56
C LEU A 215 7.55 9.41 1.29
N LEU A 216 6.49 8.86 1.89
CA LEU A 216 5.54 9.63 2.68
C LEU A 216 6.23 10.33 3.84
N GLY A 217 7.01 9.58 4.63
CA GLY A 217 7.74 10.10 5.79
C GLY A 217 8.84 11.09 5.42
N ALA A 218 9.59 10.82 4.34
CA ALA A 218 10.66 11.69 3.84
C ALA A 218 10.13 13.04 3.33
N SER A 219 8.87 13.09 2.89
CA SER A 219 8.24 14.28 2.31
C SER A 219 7.41 15.08 3.31
N LYS A 220 7.60 14.93 4.63
CA LYS A 220 6.87 15.69 5.66
C LYS A 220 7.63 16.91 6.20
N GLY A 221 6.90 17.81 6.83
CA GLY A 221 7.41 18.98 7.53
C GLY A 221 8.21 19.90 6.60
N LYS A 222 9.46 20.21 6.99
CA LYS A 222 10.34 21.08 6.18
C LYS A 222 10.73 20.46 4.84
N SER A 223 10.61 19.14 4.69
CA SER A 223 10.89 18.42 3.45
C SER A 223 9.68 18.34 2.52
N PHE A 224 8.50 18.81 2.95
CA PHE A 224 7.35 18.94 2.08
C PHE A 224 7.56 20.15 1.14
N ILE A 225 8.06 19.87 -0.06
CA ILE A 225 8.41 20.89 -1.06
C ILE A 225 7.57 20.66 -2.31
N PRO A 226 6.30 21.11 -2.33
CA PRO A 226 5.46 21.01 -3.51
C PRO A 226 5.92 21.98 -4.59
N ARG A 227 5.75 21.60 -5.86
CA ARG A 227 5.82 22.58 -6.95
C ARG A 227 4.51 23.37 -6.95
N ILE A 228 4.60 24.69 -6.92
CA ILE A 228 3.44 25.58 -6.97
C ILE A 228 3.58 26.46 -8.20
N SER A 229 2.54 26.49 -9.03
CA SER A 229 2.50 27.30 -10.25
C SER A 229 1.17 28.01 -10.42
N THR A 230 1.18 29.17 -11.04
CA THR A 230 -0.01 29.99 -11.31
C THR A 230 -0.21 30.12 -12.82
N HIS A 231 -1.44 29.95 -13.27
CA HIS A 231 -1.82 29.90 -14.68
C HIS A 231 -2.99 30.85 -14.92
N GLN A 232 -2.78 31.85 -15.76
CA GLN A 232 -3.83 32.80 -16.12
C GLN A 232 -4.83 32.12 -17.07
N ILE A 233 -6.13 32.27 -16.80
CA ILE A 233 -7.22 31.78 -17.66
C ILE A 233 -7.92 32.96 -18.35
N THR A 234 -8.30 33.98 -17.59
CA THR A 234 -8.92 35.24 -18.06
C THR A 234 -8.26 36.44 -17.36
N ASP A 235 -8.73 37.67 -17.53
CA ASP A 235 -8.21 38.83 -16.78
C ASP A 235 -8.51 38.79 -15.27
N HIS A 236 -9.53 38.04 -14.85
CA HIS A 236 -9.96 37.97 -13.45
C HIS A 236 -9.91 36.56 -12.84
N THR A 237 -9.54 35.56 -13.65
CA THR A 237 -9.47 34.16 -13.25
C THR A 237 -8.06 33.58 -13.44
N GLU A 238 -7.50 33.06 -12.36
CA GLU A 238 -6.25 32.31 -12.36
C GLU A 238 -6.42 30.95 -11.65
N ILE A 239 -5.65 29.96 -12.11
CA ILE A 239 -5.53 28.66 -11.47
C ILE A 239 -4.18 28.57 -10.78
N ILE A 240 -4.18 28.24 -9.49
CA ILE A 240 -2.99 27.86 -8.75
C ILE A 240 -2.95 26.35 -8.65
N LEU A 241 -1.91 25.72 -9.20
CA LEU A 241 -1.68 24.29 -9.14
C LEU A 241 -0.62 24.00 -8.08
N ILE A 242 -0.97 23.20 -7.08
CA ILE A 242 -0.07 22.72 -6.03
C ILE A 242 0.17 21.23 -6.28
N GLU A 243 1.43 20.87 -6.47
CA GLU A 243 1.85 19.52 -6.85
C GLU A 243 2.72 18.96 -5.73
N PRO A 244 2.14 18.16 -4.82
CA PRO A 244 2.89 17.62 -3.70
C PRO A 244 3.89 16.55 -4.16
N PRO A 245 4.95 16.27 -3.38
CA PRO A 245 5.87 15.16 -3.67
C PRO A 245 5.16 13.79 -3.74
N CYS A 246 4.10 13.60 -2.96
CA CYS A 246 3.29 12.39 -2.93
C CYS A 246 1.79 12.73 -2.88
N GLY A 247 0.97 11.97 -3.60
CA GLY A 247 -0.47 12.15 -3.73
C GLY A 247 -0.88 13.08 -4.90
N SER A 248 -2.20 13.25 -5.06
CA SER A 248 -2.76 14.12 -6.09
C SER A 248 -2.43 15.60 -5.89
N ASN A 249 -2.49 16.33 -6.99
CA ASN A 249 -2.43 17.78 -7.04
C ASN A 249 -3.64 18.39 -6.32
N THR A 250 -3.48 19.61 -5.83
CA THR A 250 -4.58 20.48 -5.43
C THR A 250 -4.64 21.66 -6.38
N ILE A 251 -5.80 21.86 -7.00
CA ILE A 251 -6.10 23.00 -7.87
C ILE A 251 -6.87 24.03 -7.05
N ILE A 252 -6.48 25.29 -7.12
CA ILE A 252 -7.23 26.43 -6.56
C ILE A 252 -7.59 27.36 -7.70
N ILE A 253 -8.88 27.41 -8.04
CA ILE A 253 -9.43 28.39 -8.98
C ILE A 253 -9.75 29.66 -8.20
N LYS A 254 -9.09 30.76 -8.54
CA LYS A 254 -9.36 32.08 -7.97
C LYS A 254 -9.97 32.94 -9.06
N SER A 255 -11.20 33.41 -8.82
CA SER A 255 -11.92 34.29 -9.75
C SER A 255 -12.72 35.33 -8.98
N ASN A 256 -12.63 36.61 -9.37
CA ASN A 256 -13.36 37.73 -8.74
C ASN A 256 -13.30 37.76 -7.19
N GLY A 257 -12.17 37.35 -6.62
CA GLY A 257 -11.98 37.28 -5.16
C GLY A 257 -12.63 36.08 -4.47
N LYS A 258 -13.21 35.14 -5.21
CA LYS A 258 -13.72 33.85 -4.71
C LYS A 258 -12.75 32.71 -5.03
N PHE A 259 -12.89 31.61 -4.30
CA PHE A 259 -12.00 30.46 -4.37
C PHE A 259 -12.80 29.16 -4.47
N LEU A 260 -12.39 28.29 -5.39
CA LEU A 260 -12.85 26.91 -5.49
C LEU A 260 -11.64 25.99 -5.52
N PHE A 261 -11.65 24.99 -4.65
CA PHE A 261 -10.62 23.96 -4.62
C PHE A 261 -11.04 22.78 -5.47
N THR A 262 -10.09 22.08 -6.06
CA THR A 262 -10.31 20.78 -6.71
C THR A 262 -9.24 19.80 -6.30
N ASP A 263 -9.68 18.66 -5.76
CA ASP A 263 -8.87 17.63 -5.10
C ASP A 263 -7.98 18.19 -3.97
N SER A 264 -7.35 17.31 -3.18
CA SER A 264 -6.72 17.75 -1.92
C SER A 264 -5.46 17.02 -1.47
N GLY A 265 -4.93 16.07 -2.25
CA GLY A 265 -3.77 15.30 -1.82
C GLY A 265 -4.08 14.38 -0.62
N TYR A 266 -3.02 13.96 0.09
CA TYR A 266 -3.12 13.09 1.26
C TYR A 266 -3.32 13.83 2.59
N ALA A 267 -4.07 13.19 3.50
CA ALA A 267 -4.37 13.73 4.83
C ALA A 267 -3.12 13.88 5.72
N CYS A 268 -2.10 13.06 5.52
CA CYS A 268 -0.86 13.11 6.30
C CYS A 268 -0.04 14.39 6.07
N TYR A 269 -0.39 15.20 5.05
CA TYR A 269 0.20 16.51 4.77
C TYR A 269 -0.72 17.68 5.13
N LYS A 270 -1.74 17.45 5.95
CA LYS A 270 -2.74 18.45 6.32
C LYS A 270 -2.12 19.75 6.84
N GLU A 271 -1.17 19.67 7.76
CA GLU A 271 -0.57 20.87 8.36
C GLU A 271 0.24 21.66 7.33
N GLU A 272 1.01 20.97 6.49
CA GLU A 272 1.81 21.57 5.43
C GLU A 272 0.93 22.23 4.35
N MET A 273 -0.14 21.55 3.94
CA MET A 273 -1.10 22.07 2.96
C MET A 273 -1.90 23.24 3.51
N LEU A 274 -2.33 23.20 4.78
CA LEU A 274 -3.00 24.33 5.44
C LEU A 274 -2.09 25.57 5.52
N ALA A 275 -0.80 25.39 5.79
CA ALA A 275 0.16 26.49 5.77
C ALA A 275 0.29 27.11 4.36
N ILE A 276 0.24 26.29 3.31
CA ILE A 276 0.24 26.74 1.92
C ILE A 276 -1.06 27.49 1.58
N PHE A 277 -2.23 26.94 1.94
CA PHE A 277 -3.51 27.57 1.68
C PHE A 277 -3.61 28.95 2.33
N LYS A 278 -3.20 29.07 3.60
CA LYS A 278 -3.16 30.36 4.32
C LYS A 278 -2.22 31.39 3.69
N ARG A 279 -1.18 30.95 2.98
CA ARG A 279 -0.25 31.82 2.25
C ARG A 279 -0.82 32.25 0.89
N LEU A 280 -1.54 31.36 0.21
CA LEU A 280 -2.04 31.60 -1.15
C LEU A 280 -3.42 32.28 -1.18
N VAL A 281 -4.25 32.04 -0.17
CA VAL A 281 -5.63 32.52 -0.09
C VAL A 281 -5.76 33.57 1.01
N PRO A 282 -6.04 34.85 0.67
CA PRO A 282 -6.28 35.91 1.64
C PRO A 282 -7.44 35.56 2.59
N ASP A 283 -7.26 35.83 3.89
CA ASP A 283 -8.26 35.56 4.92
C ASP A 283 -8.83 34.11 4.87
N PHE A 284 -8.00 33.13 4.51
CA PHE A 284 -8.40 31.71 4.33
C PHE A 284 -9.29 31.18 5.46
N ASP A 285 -9.00 31.52 6.72
CA ASP A 285 -9.77 31.05 7.87
C ASP A 285 -11.21 31.60 7.91
N LYS A 286 -11.49 32.73 7.25
CA LYS A 286 -12.80 33.41 7.25
C LYS A 286 -13.66 33.14 6.02
N ILE A 287 -13.07 32.66 4.93
CA ILE A 287 -13.85 32.35 3.71
C ILE A 287 -14.62 31.04 3.89
N GLU A 288 -15.76 30.93 3.20
CA GLU A 288 -16.40 29.63 2.96
C GLU A 288 -15.50 28.81 2.03
N LYS A 289 -15.17 27.58 2.44
CA LYS A 289 -14.24 26.70 1.74
C LYS A 289 -15.03 25.64 1.00
N ASN A 290 -15.08 25.77 -0.32
CA ASN A 290 -15.73 24.81 -1.21
C ASN A 290 -14.65 24.01 -1.95
N ILE A 291 -14.82 22.70 -2.00
CA ILE A 291 -13.99 21.80 -2.80
C ILE A 291 -14.88 20.97 -3.73
N LEU A 292 -14.44 20.82 -4.97
CA LEU A 292 -14.98 19.86 -5.93
C LEU A 292 -14.02 18.68 -6.01
N ILE A 293 -14.53 17.46 -5.97
CA ILE A 293 -13.70 16.26 -6.02
C ILE A 293 -13.92 15.55 -7.34
N THR A 294 -12.82 15.22 -8.03
CA THR A 294 -12.87 14.49 -9.29
C THR A 294 -13.36 13.07 -9.05
N HIS A 295 -12.78 12.36 -8.08
CA HIS A 295 -13.20 11.03 -7.68
C HIS A 295 -12.76 10.65 -6.25
N ALA A 296 -13.20 9.49 -5.77
CA ALA A 296 -13.11 9.11 -4.36
C ALA A 296 -11.79 8.48 -3.89
N ASP A 297 -10.70 8.51 -4.69
CA ASP A 297 -9.45 7.92 -4.22
C ASP A 297 -8.85 8.72 -3.06
N VAL A 298 -8.11 7.99 -2.22
CA VAL A 298 -7.60 8.45 -0.92
C VAL A 298 -6.74 9.71 -1.05
N ASP A 299 -5.95 9.78 -2.12
CA ASP A 299 -5.05 10.90 -2.39
C ASP A 299 -5.73 12.09 -3.05
N HIS A 300 -7.02 12.02 -3.39
CA HIS A 300 -7.82 13.17 -3.81
C HIS A 300 -8.64 13.73 -2.65
N CYS A 301 -8.97 12.87 -1.69
CA CYS A 301 -9.91 13.13 -0.60
C CYS A 301 -9.24 13.36 0.77
N GLY A 302 -7.93 13.56 0.85
CA GLY A 302 -7.23 13.62 2.13
C GLY A 302 -7.65 14.78 3.04
N LEU A 303 -8.01 15.95 2.51
CA LEU A 303 -8.28 17.14 3.33
C LEU A 303 -9.76 17.55 3.37
N LEU A 304 -10.69 16.66 3.00
CA LEU A 304 -12.12 16.98 2.95
C LEU A 304 -12.68 17.55 4.25
N SER A 305 -12.16 17.13 5.41
CA SER A 305 -12.60 17.62 6.72
C SER A 305 -12.40 19.13 6.92
N VAL A 306 -11.45 19.74 6.19
CA VAL A 306 -11.15 21.19 6.21
C VAL A 306 -12.23 22.02 5.51
N PHE A 307 -12.94 21.43 4.55
CA PHE A 307 -13.89 22.16 3.71
C PHE A 307 -15.29 22.21 4.34
N ASP A 308 -16.03 23.26 4.02
CA ASP A 308 -17.41 23.45 4.48
C ASP A 308 -18.38 22.67 3.59
N LYS A 309 -18.09 22.62 2.28
CA LYS A 309 -18.88 21.89 1.28
C LYS A 309 -17.96 21.09 0.35
N VAL A 310 -18.35 19.85 0.10
CA VAL A 310 -17.65 18.88 -0.77
C VAL A 310 -18.56 18.52 -1.93
N ILE A 311 -18.31 19.12 -3.10
CA ILE A 311 -19.10 18.95 -4.32
C ILE A 311 -18.60 17.73 -5.07
N THR A 312 -19.51 16.84 -5.46
CA THR A 312 -19.17 15.54 -6.06
C THR A 312 -20.19 15.08 -7.10
N SER A 313 -19.82 14.07 -7.89
CA SER A 313 -20.79 13.21 -8.60
C SER A 313 -21.58 12.36 -7.60
N LYS A 314 -22.72 11.81 -8.03
CA LYS A 314 -23.53 10.95 -7.13
C LYS A 314 -22.80 9.67 -6.73
N LYS A 315 -22.00 9.09 -7.63
CA LYS A 315 -21.23 7.87 -7.37
C LYS A 315 -20.08 8.14 -6.41
N THR A 316 -19.34 9.23 -6.57
CA THR A 316 -18.33 9.67 -5.60
C THR A 316 -18.96 9.92 -4.22
N ALA A 317 -20.11 10.62 -4.14
CA ALA A 317 -20.84 10.79 -2.89
C ALA A 317 -21.25 9.45 -2.24
N GLN A 318 -21.69 8.48 -3.06
CA GLN A 318 -22.04 7.14 -2.59
C GLN A 318 -20.81 6.42 -2.01
N CYS A 319 -19.66 6.47 -2.68
CA CYS A 319 -18.41 5.89 -2.19
C CYS A 319 -18.02 6.48 -0.83
N LEU A 320 -17.95 7.81 -0.73
CA LEU A 320 -17.59 8.50 0.52
C LEU A 320 -18.57 8.19 1.66
N ASN A 321 -19.87 8.07 1.37
CA ASN A 321 -20.89 7.70 2.37
C ASN A 321 -20.79 6.22 2.79
N ASN A 322 -20.37 5.33 1.90
CA ASN A 322 -20.11 3.94 2.26
C ASN A 322 -18.94 3.86 3.22
N GLU A 323 -17.84 4.54 2.91
CA GLU A 323 -16.65 4.60 3.77
C GLU A 323 -16.99 5.19 5.15
N TYR A 324 -17.75 6.29 5.20
CA TYR A 324 -18.21 6.89 6.46
C TYR A 324 -19.04 5.91 7.32
N LYS A 325 -19.78 4.99 6.72
CA LYS A 325 -20.55 3.95 7.41
C LYS A 325 -19.70 2.73 7.81
N GLY A 326 -18.40 2.72 7.51
CA GLY A 326 -17.51 1.57 7.70
C GLY A 326 -17.69 0.47 6.66
N ASN A 327 -18.37 0.75 5.54
CA ASN A 327 -18.47 -0.16 4.40
C ASN A 327 -17.30 0.06 3.44
N ASN A 328 -17.12 -0.86 2.50
CA ASN A 328 -16.15 -0.72 1.43
C ASN A 328 -16.46 0.49 0.53
N GLY A 329 -15.43 1.26 0.18
CA GLY A 329 -15.43 2.11 -1.01
C GLY A 329 -15.23 1.26 -2.27
N TYR A 330 -15.26 1.91 -3.44
CA TYR A 330 -15.20 1.20 -4.72
C TYR A 330 -13.91 0.40 -4.90
N ARG A 331 -12.76 0.91 -4.43
CA ARG A 331 -11.49 0.17 -4.50
C ARG A 331 -11.53 -1.07 -3.60
N GLU A 332 -12.13 -0.98 -2.41
CA GLU A 332 -12.20 -2.10 -1.46
C GLU A 332 -13.24 -3.16 -1.80
N GLU A 333 -14.08 -2.94 -2.82
CA GLU A 333 -14.93 -3.98 -3.39
C GLU A 333 -14.09 -5.09 -4.05
N ASN A 334 -12.88 -4.78 -4.51
CA ASN A 334 -11.93 -5.78 -4.97
C ASN A 334 -11.16 -6.38 -3.76
N PRO A 335 -11.27 -7.69 -3.49
CA PRO A 335 -10.59 -8.34 -2.38
C PRO A 335 -9.06 -8.22 -2.41
N LEU A 336 -8.47 -8.09 -3.61
CA LEU A 336 -7.04 -7.86 -3.76
C LEU A 336 -6.62 -6.47 -3.33
N HIS A 337 -7.46 -5.46 -3.61
CA HIS A 337 -7.13 -4.06 -3.36
C HIS A 337 -7.41 -3.69 -1.90
N LYS A 338 -8.50 -4.22 -1.32
CA LYS A 338 -8.95 -3.91 0.03
C LYS A 338 -7.86 -3.84 1.11
N PRO A 339 -7.00 -4.86 1.30
CA PRO A 339 -5.97 -4.77 2.32
C PRO A 339 -4.96 -3.64 2.06
N TYR A 340 -4.61 -3.36 0.80
CA TYR A 340 -3.71 -2.27 0.43
C TYR A 340 -4.33 -0.91 0.62
N ILE A 341 -5.60 -0.73 0.24
CA ILE A 341 -6.30 0.54 0.43
C ILE A 341 -6.42 0.86 1.91
N ASN A 342 -6.69 -0.13 2.76
CA ASN A 342 -6.70 0.07 4.21
C ASN A 342 -5.31 0.43 4.76
N ILE A 343 -4.25 -0.26 4.30
CA ILE A 343 -2.86 0.13 4.64
C ILE A 343 -2.59 1.57 4.20
N CYS A 344 -2.98 1.95 2.98
CA CYS A 344 -2.83 3.30 2.46
C CYS A 344 -3.54 4.32 3.35
N LYS A 345 -4.83 4.10 3.66
CA LYS A 345 -5.62 4.96 4.56
C LYS A 345 -4.93 5.17 5.90
N LEU A 346 -4.39 4.12 6.51
CA LEU A 346 -3.67 4.23 7.79
C LEU A 346 -2.36 5.00 7.66
N LEU A 347 -1.53 4.67 6.65
CA LEU A 347 -0.25 5.36 6.42
C LEU A 347 -0.42 6.84 6.09
N THR A 348 -1.53 7.19 5.42
CA THR A 348 -1.83 8.56 5.02
C THR A 348 -2.72 9.29 6.02
N SER A 349 -3.10 8.66 7.14
CA SER A 349 -4.00 9.24 8.15
C SER A 349 -5.33 9.72 7.57
N TYR A 350 -5.87 8.97 6.59
CA TYR A 350 -7.13 9.30 5.93
C TYR A 350 -8.30 9.28 6.93
N GLU A 351 -9.16 10.29 6.83
CA GLU A 351 -10.37 10.41 7.63
C GLU A 351 -11.58 10.53 6.70
N THR A 352 -12.64 9.77 6.99
CA THR A 352 -13.89 9.85 6.23
C THR A 352 -14.56 11.21 6.42
N VAL A 353 -15.11 11.77 5.35
CA VAL A 353 -15.85 13.04 5.41
C VAL A 353 -17.25 12.85 6.00
N ASN A 354 -17.72 13.82 6.79
CA ASN A 354 -19.12 13.86 7.23
C ASN A 354 -20.04 14.00 6.00
N PRO A 355 -21.00 13.07 5.77
CA PRO A 355 -21.95 13.13 4.66
C PRO A 355 -22.76 14.43 4.59
N ASP A 356 -23.00 15.12 5.70
CA ASP A 356 -23.73 16.40 5.72
C ASP A 356 -22.99 17.51 4.95
N LYS A 357 -21.67 17.39 4.78
CA LYS A 357 -20.86 18.31 3.98
C LYS A 357 -20.86 17.96 2.48
N VAL A 358 -21.31 16.75 2.11
CA VAL A 358 -21.22 16.24 0.75
C VAL A 358 -22.44 16.68 -0.07
N ILE A 359 -22.19 17.34 -1.20
CA ILE A 359 -23.21 17.88 -2.10
C ILE A 359 -23.15 17.14 -3.44
N PRO A 360 -24.00 16.14 -3.68
CA PRO A 360 -24.12 15.47 -4.97
C PRO A 360 -24.93 16.33 -5.95
N MET A 361 -24.29 16.89 -6.98
CA MET A 361 -24.91 17.92 -7.83
C MET A 361 -25.63 17.38 -9.07
N TRP A 362 -24.96 16.54 -9.85
CA TRP A 362 -25.37 16.24 -11.24
C TRP A 362 -26.23 14.99 -11.39
N ASN A 363 -26.64 14.71 -12.63
CA ASN A 363 -27.44 13.51 -12.94
C ASN A 363 -26.63 12.23 -12.71
N ASP A 364 -27.32 11.21 -12.20
CA ASP A 364 -26.76 9.86 -12.09
C ASP A 364 -27.25 9.02 -13.27
N ILE A 365 -26.34 8.80 -14.22
CA ILE A 365 -26.61 7.95 -15.38
C ILE A 365 -26.21 6.53 -15.03
N LYS A 366 -27.21 5.68 -14.78
CA LYS A 366 -26.99 4.30 -14.34
C LYS A 366 -26.35 3.37 -15.37
N SER A 367 -26.49 3.68 -16.65
CA SER A 367 -25.98 2.82 -17.75
C SER A 367 -25.47 3.68 -18.90
N PRO A 368 -24.36 4.40 -18.71
CA PRO A 368 -23.74 5.17 -19.78
C PRO A 368 -23.29 4.22 -20.90
N LYS A 369 -23.50 4.62 -22.16
CA LYS A 369 -23.10 3.84 -23.34
C LYS A 369 -21.86 4.40 -24.04
N ALA A 370 -21.52 5.66 -23.78
CA ALA A 370 -20.34 6.32 -24.32
C ALA A 370 -19.27 6.42 -23.23
N PRO A 371 -17.96 6.32 -23.55
CA PRO A 371 -16.89 6.36 -22.55
C PRO A 371 -17.00 7.57 -21.61
N LEU A 372 -17.36 8.74 -22.16
CA LEU A 372 -17.72 9.93 -21.39
C LEU A 372 -19.16 10.34 -21.64
N THR A 373 -19.91 10.55 -20.57
CA THR A 373 -21.31 11.00 -20.61
C THR A 373 -21.45 12.35 -19.92
N GLN A 374 -22.05 13.34 -20.59
CA GLN A 374 -22.35 14.63 -19.97
C GLN A 374 -23.44 14.44 -18.91
N ILE A 375 -23.16 14.82 -17.67
CA ILE A 375 -24.05 14.65 -16.52
C ILE A 375 -24.65 15.96 -16.02
N GLY A 376 -24.08 17.10 -16.42
CA GLY A 376 -24.62 18.41 -16.11
C GLY A 376 -23.66 19.55 -16.47
N PHE A 377 -23.90 20.69 -15.83
CA PHE A 377 -23.08 21.89 -15.94
C PHE A 377 -22.64 22.35 -14.55
N PHE A 378 -21.54 23.09 -14.49
CA PHE A 378 -21.05 23.69 -13.27
C PHE A 378 -20.45 25.06 -13.57
N ASP A 379 -21.03 26.09 -12.96
CA ASP A 379 -20.60 27.47 -13.12
C ASP A 379 -19.79 27.91 -11.90
N PHE A 380 -18.65 28.53 -12.15
CA PHE A 380 -17.87 29.22 -11.13
C PHE A 380 -17.32 30.53 -11.68
N GLU A 381 -17.98 31.62 -11.30
CA GLU A 381 -17.64 32.97 -11.77
C GLU A 381 -17.59 33.06 -13.31
N GLU A 382 -16.41 33.32 -13.89
CA GLU A 382 -16.22 33.44 -15.34
C GLU A 382 -16.11 32.09 -16.07
N LEU A 383 -16.04 30.98 -15.33
CA LEU A 383 -15.86 29.65 -15.89
C LEU A 383 -17.20 28.92 -16.01
N HIS A 384 -17.45 28.36 -17.19
CA HIS A 384 -18.64 27.57 -17.50
C HIS A 384 -18.21 26.15 -17.90
N PHE A 385 -18.34 25.21 -16.97
CA PHE A 385 -17.94 23.83 -17.22
C PHE A 385 -19.12 22.98 -17.67
N GLU A 386 -18.93 22.26 -18.77
CA GLU A 386 -19.64 21.01 -19.00
C GLU A 386 -19.01 19.90 -18.16
N VAL A 387 -19.85 19.17 -17.42
CA VAL A 387 -19.40 18.11 -16.53
C VAL A 387 -19.70 16.76 -17.17
N TYR A 388 -18.65 15.97 -17.33
CA TYR A 388 -18.70 14.61 -17.86
C TYR A 388 -18.36 13.61 -16.77
N GLU A 389 -18.99 12.44 -16.79
CA GLU A 389 -18.63 11.29 -15.96
C GLU A 389 -18.05 10.19 -16.86
N GLY A 390 -16.96 9.56 -16.42
CA GLY A 390 -16.47 8.31 -16.99
C GLY A 390 -17.45 7.16 -16.73
N GLN A 391 -17.35 6.09 -17.53
CA GLN A 391 -18.05 4.85 -17.24
C GLN A 391 -17.50 4.11 -16.01
N GLY A 392 -16.32 4.51 -15.54
CA GLY A 392 -15.65 3.94 -14.36
C GLY A 392 -14.38 3.18 -14.71
N GLY A 393 -13.74 3.52 -15.84
CA GLY A 393 -12.48 2.92 -16.25
C GLY A 393 -11.38 3.13 -15.23
N HIS A 394 -11.16 4.36 -14.78
CA HIS A 394 -10.27 4.59 -13.65
C HIS A 394 -10.97 4.29 -12.32
N LEU A 395 -12.00 5.08 -11.96
CA LEU A 395 -12.88 4.80 -10.81
C LEU A 395 -14.34 5.18 -11.11
N PRO A 396 -15.34 4.40 -10.66
CA PRO A 396 -16.74 4.79 -10.80
C PRO A 396 -17.02 6.16 -10.16
N GLY A 397 -17.66 7.05 -10.93
CA GLY A 397 -18.02 8.39 -10.47
C GLY A 397 -16.99 9.47 -10.76
N GLU A 398 -15.87 9.12 -11.40
CA GLU A 398 -14.89 10.12 -11.80
C GLU A 398 -15.43 11.08 -12.86
N ILE A 399 -15.20 12.37 -12.62
CA ILE A 399 -15.66 13.45 -13.48
C ILE A 399 -14.54 14.18 -14.20
N VAL A 400 -14.90 14.72 -15.36
CA VAL A 400 -14.09 15.64 -16.16
C VAL A 400 -14.87 16.95 -16.33
N LEU A 401 -14.21 18.07 -16.09
CA LEU A 401 -14.76 19.41 -16.28
C LEU A 401 -14.14 20.00 -17.55
N ILE A 402 -14.96 20.49 -18.47
CA ILE A 402 -14.49 21.14 -19.71
C ILE A 402 -15.17 22.50 -19.85
N ASP A 403 -14.38 23.57 -19.83
CA ASP A 403 -14.81 24.91 -20.24
C ASP A 403 -14.30 25.17 -21.66
N TYR A 404 -15.21 25.06 -22.61
CA TYR A 404 -14.92 25.24 -24.03
C TYR A 404 -14.61 26.69 -24.40
N ASN A 405 -15.17 27.67 -23.68
CA ASN A 405 -14.97 29.08 -24.00
C ASN A 405 -13.54 29.52 -23.64
N ASN A 406 -13.04 29.02 -22.52
CA ASN A 406 -11.71 29.35 -22.00
C ASN A 406 -10.64 28.31 -22.37
N HIS A 407 -11.00 27.28 -23.15
CA HIS A 407 -10.15 26.14 -23.50
C HIS A 407 -9.44 25.53 -22.26
N LEU A 408 -10.22 25.24 -21.23
CA LEU A 408 -9.75 24.71 -19.95
C LEU A 408 -10.37 23.32 -19.71
N ALA A 409 -9.57 22.36 -19.26
CA ALA A 409 -10.05 21.06 -18.83
C ALA A 409 -9.44 20.64 -17.49
N ILE A 410 -10.24 20.08 -16.59
CA ILE A 410 -9.80 19.40 -15.37
C ILE A 410 -10.22 17.94 -15.49
N THR A 411 -9.26 17.02 -15.50
CA THR A 411 -9.47 15.66 -16.02
C THR A 411 -9.33 14.54 -15.00
N GLY A 412 -9.03 14.86 -13.74
CA GLY A 412 -8.74 13.84 -12.73
C GLY A 412 -7.59 12.94 -13.17
N ASP A 413 -7.74 11.65 -12.92
CA ASP A 413 -6.82 10.57 -13.27
C ASP A 413 -7.13 9.91 -14.62
N ILE A 414 -8.32 10.12 -15.20
CA ILE A 414 -8.61 9.66 -16.58
C ILE A 414 -7.52 10.13 -17.55
N TYR A 415 -7.09 11.39 -17.41
CA TYR A 415 -5.91 11.91 -18.11
C TYR A 415 -4.99 12.66 -17.15
N ILE A 416 -3.72 12.22 -17.09
CA ILE A 416 -2.63 12.93 -16.44
C ILE A 416 -1.48 13.21 -17.42
N ASN A 417 -0.76 14.30 -17.18
CA ASN A 417 0.43 14.63 -17.95
C ASN A 417 1.67 13.95 -17.35
N THR A 418 1.94 12.71 -17.72
CA THR A 418 3.07 11.94 -17.19
C THR A 418 4.43 12.59 -17.43
N HIS A 419 4.60 13.33 -18.53
CA HIS A 419 5.82 14.10 -18.82
C HIS A 419 5.95 15.36 -17.95
N GLY A 420 4.85 15.77 -17.30
CA GLY A 420 4.79 16.89 -16.39
C GLY A 420 5.10 16.53 -14.95
N LEU A 421 5.28 15.26 -14.59
CA LEU A 421 5.56 14.84 -13.21
C LEU A 421 6.90 15.41 -12.71
N THR A 422 6.94 15.79 -11.43
CA THR A 422 8.24 15.99 -10.75
C THR A 422 8.95 14.65 -10.58
N LYS A 423 10.25 14.70 -10.23
CA LYS A 423 11.01 13.46 -10.00
C LYS A 423 10.40 12.67 -8.85
N GLU A 424 10.00 13.36 -7.80
CA GLU A 424 9.39 12.81 -6.59
C GLU A 424 8.03 12.18 -6.91
N GLN A 425 7.17 12.87 -7.68
CA GLN A 425 5.88 12.33 -8.11
C GLN A 425 6.06 11.10 -9.02
N ALA A 426 7.03 11.11 -9.93
CA ALA A 426 7.32 9.96 -10.79
C ALA A 426 7.82 8.75 -9.98
N GLU A 427 8.67 8.99 -8.98
CA GLU A 427 9.14 7.96 -8.06
C GLU A 427 8.01 7.41 -7.19
N TYR A 428 7.11 8.26 -6.72
CA TYR A 428 5.94 7.87 -5.95
C TYR A 428 4.93 7.06 -6.79
N ASN A 429 4.58 7.54 -7.99
CA ASN A 429 3.55 6.94 -8.84
C ASN A 429 3.92 5.55 -9.38
N GLN A 430 5.19 5.12 -9.31
CA GLN A 430 5.59 3.78 -9.72
C GLN A 430 5.08 2.67 -8.79
N TYR A 431 4.73 3.01 -7.54
CA TYR A 431 4.35 2.01 -6.53
C TYR A 431 2.86 1.67 -6.57
N ALA A 432 1.97 2.62 -6.89
CA ALA A 432 0.53 2.39 -6.90
C ALA A 432 0.10 1.20 -7.81
N PRO A 433 0.62 1.05 -9.05
CA PRO A 433 0.31 -0.12 -9.88
C PRO A 433 0.81 -1.44 -9.30
N ILE A 434 1.90 -1.44 -8.52
CA ILE A 434 2.42 -2.67 -7.88
C ILE A 434 1.50 -3.09 -6.74
N LEU A 435 0.98 -2.12 -5.99
CA LEU A 435 0.09 -2.36 -4.86
C LEU A 435 -1.31 -2.79 -5.29
N MET A 436 -1.82 -2.24 -6.39
CA MET A 436 -3.18 -2.49 -6.85
C MET A 436 -3.27 -3.36 -8.10
N THR A 437 -2.16 -3.92 -8.61
CA THR A 437 -2.01 -4.55 -9.94
C THR A 437 -2.26 -3.62 -11.15
N SER A 438 -3.15 -2.63 -10.98
CA SER A 438 -3.46 -1.53 -11.87
C SER A 438 -4.05 -0.37 -11.05
N VAL A 439 -3.74 0.87 -11.44
CA VAL A 439 -4.42 2.06 -10.90
C VAL A 439 -5.80 2.25 -11.52
N ASP A 440 -6.05 1.69 -12.71
CA ASP A 440 -7.36 1.72 -13.34
C ASP A 440 -8.17 0.49 -12.93
N THR A 441 -9.45 0.69 -12.58
CA THR A 441 -10.41 -0.38 -12.30
C THR A 441 -10.64 -1.26 -13.53
N ASP A 442 -10.77 -0.62 -14.70
CA ASP A 442 -10.76 -1.21 -16.03
C ASP A 442 -9.81 -0.40 -16.95
N PRO A 443 -8.57 -0.87 -17.17
CA PRO A 443 -7.58 -0.15 -17.98
C PRO A 443 -7.98 0.08 -19.44
N GLN A 444 -8.76 -0.84 -20.02
CA GLN A 444 -9.19 -0.69 -21.41
C GLN A 444 -10.25 0.41 -21.50
N LEU A 445 -11.18 0.42 -20.57
CA LEU A 445 -12.20 1.46 -20.48
C LEU A 445 -11.59 2.83 -20.15
N CYS A 446 -10.61 2.90 -19.24
CA CYS A 446 -9.89 4.15 -18.93
C CYS A 446 -9.17 4.71 -20.16
N LEU A 447 -8.59 3.84 -21.00
CA LEU A 447 -7.99 4.26 -22.26
C LEU A 447 -9.04 4.85 -23.24
N GLU A 448 -10.22 4.26 -23.32
CA GLU A 448 -11.33 4.77 -24.14
C GLU A 448 -11.87 6.10 -23.61
N GLU A 449 -12.00 6.24 -22.30
CA GLU A 449 -12.38 7.49 -21.61
C GLU A 449 -11.37 8.59 -21.90
N ARG A 450 -10.08 8.33 -21.73
CA ARG A 450 -8.99 9.26 -22.03
C ARG A 450 -9.02 9.72 -23.48
N ARG A 451 -9.25 8.79 -24.41
CA ARG A 451 -9.37 9.12 -25.83
C ARG A 451 -10.57 10.03 -26.08
N ALA A 452 -11.71 9.73 -25.44
CA ALA A 452 -12.91 10.55 -25.53
C ALA A 452 -12.72 11.96 -24.96
N ILE A 453 -11.88 12.16 -23.92
CA ILE A 453 -11.50 13.51 -23.45
C ILE A 453 -10.84 14.27 -24.61
N MET A 454 -9.78 13.68 -25.18
CA MET A 454 -8.97 14.36 -26.19
C MET A 454 -9.75 14.65 -27.48
N GLU A 455 -10.67 13.76 -27.87
CA GLU A 455 -11.56 13.95 -29.03
C GLU A 455 -12.61 15.05 -28.82
N ARG A 456 -12.93 15.38 -27.56
CA ARG A 456 -13.84 16.50 -27.23
C ARG A 456 -13.18 17.86 -27.29
N LEU A 457 -11.86 17.94 -27.10
CA LEU A 457 -11.14 19.20 -27.14
C LEU A 457 -11.13 19.73 -28.58
N GLY A 458 -11.99 20.71 -28.86
CA GLY A 458 -12.10 21.34 -30.18
C GLY A 458 -10.88 22.16 -30.58
N VAL A 459 -10.94 22.79 -31.76
CA VAL A 459 -9.87 23.69 -32.25
C VAL A 459 -9.59 24.79 -31.23
N GLY A 460 -8.33 24.95 -30.84
CA GLY A 460 -7.93 25.91 -29.83
C GLY A 460 -6.63 25.57 -29.12
N HIS A 461 -6.21 26.45 -28.21
CA HIS A 461 -5.08 26.25 -27.31
C HIS A 461 -5.60 25.93 -25.90
N TRP A 462 -5.49 24.67 -25.52
CA TRP A 462 -6.05 24.11 -24.29
C TRP A 462 -5.04 24.03 -23.17
N GLN A 463 -5.50 24.37 -21.97
CA GLN A 463 -4.82 24.11 -20.71
C GLN A 463 -5.53 22.93 -20.02
N ILE A 464 -4.85 21.79 -19.92
CA ILE A 464 -5.41 20.56 -19.32
C ILE A 464 -4.73 20.28 -17.99
N PHE A 465 -5.51 20.25 -16.91
CA PHE A 465 -5.07 19.97 -15.55
C PHE A 465 -5.53 18.56 -15.15
N GLY A 466 -4.57 17.63 -15.13
CA GLY A 466 -4.78 16.31 -14.52
C GLY A 466 -4.52 16.36 -13.02
N ALA A 467 -4.87 15.26 -12.35
CA ALA A 467 -4.65 15.13 -10.91
C ALA A 467 -3.19 14.88 -10.52
N HIS A 468 -2.31 14.53 -11.47
CA HIS A 468 -0.87 14.47 -11.20
C HIS A 468 -0.05 15.22 -12.24
N GLY A 469 1.01 15.87 -11.77
CA GLY A 469 2.00 16.55 -12.58
C GLY A 469 1.54 17.89 -13.15
N PHE A 470 2.44 18.53 -13.91
CA PHE A 470 2.21 19.86 -14.46
C PHE A 470 1.09 19.84 -15.49
N LYS A 471 0.38 20.96 -15.64
CA LYS A 471 -0.62 21.11 -16.71
C LYS A 471 -0.04 20.76 -18.09
N LYS A 472 -0.90 20.25 -18.97
CA LYS A 472 -0.57 20.03 -20.38
C LYS A 472 -1.09 21.20 -21.20
N GLU A 473 -0.19 21.85 -21.93
CA GLU A 473 -0.56 22.69 -23.06
C GLU A 473 -0.84 21.77 -24.26
N TYR A 474 -2.03 21.91 -24.84
CA TYR A 474 -2.48 21.08 -25.95
C TYR A 474 -3.13 21.95 -27.03
N SER A 475 -2.67 21.84 -28.27
CA SER A 475 -3.19 22.65 -29.37
C SER A 475 -3.85 21.75 -30.39
N VAL A 476 -5.08 22.09 -30.77
CA VAL A 476 -5.82 21.42 -31.84
C VAL A 476 -5.90 22.38 -33.00
N THR A 477 -5.26 22.03 -34.11
CA THR A 477 -5.29 22.79 -35.37
C THR A 477 -6.34 22.21 -36.31
N LEU A 478 -6.90 23.06 -37.17
CA LEU A 478 -7.83 22.67 -38.24
C LEU A 478 -7.23 21.71 -39.26
#